data_AF-A0A0Q4XG81-F1
#
_entry.id   AF-A0A0Q4XG81-F1
#
_cell.length_a   1.000
_cell.length_b   1.000
_cell.length_c   1.000
_cell.angle_alpha   90.00
_cell.angle_beta   90.00
_cell.angle_gamma   90.00
#
_symmetry.space_group_name_H-M   'P 1'
#
loop_
_entity.id
_entity.type
_entity.pdbx_description
1 polymer ?
#
loop_
_entity_poly.entity_id
_entity_poly.type
_entity_poly.pdbx_seq_one_letter_code
_entity_poly.pdbx_strand_id
1 'polypeptide(L)'
;MLMTTRKPATVGEILTEEFMQPLGLTQAVLAEAMGVQRKHVNELCNDRRNVTAATALILARVFGNSPDFWLNTQRRSDLWGVMNSPDERARVDRAKPLAKAA
;
A
#
# COMPACT_ATOMS: atom_id res chain seq x y z
N MET A 1 1.57 -17.05 5.90
CA MET A 1 1.37 -15.92 4.96
C MET A 1 1.29 -16.51 3.56
N LEU A 2 0.29 -16.14 2.76
CA LEU A 2 0.25 -16.51 1.35
C LEU A 2 1.20 -15.57 0.60
N MET A 3 2.46 -16.00 0.42
CA MET A 3 3.38 -15.32 -0.49
C MET A 3 3.15 -15.87 -1.88
N THR A 4 2.59 -15.03 -2.75
CA THR A 4 2.34 -15.38 -4.15
C THR A 4 3.63 -15.28 -4.95
N THR A 5 3.81 -16.16 -5.93
CA THR A 5 4.95 -16.09 -6.86
C THR A 5 4.95 -14.78 -7.66
N ARG A 6 3.77 -14.30 -8.05
CA ARG A 6 3.62 -13.02 -8.76
C ARG A 6 3.57 -11.86 -7.76
N LYS A 7 4.13 -10.72 -8.17
CA LYS A 7 4.03 -9.45 -7.44
C LYS A 7 2.56 -9.09 -7.21
N PRO A 8 2.12 -8.86 -5.95
CA PRO A 8 0.80 -8.35 -5.66
C PRO A 8 0.61 -6.95 -6.26
N ALA A 9 -0.63 -6.61 -6.60
CA ALA A 9 -0.96 -5.25 -6.98
C ALA A 9 -0.58 -4.26 -5.86
N THR A 10 0.03 -3.15 -6.24
CA THR A 10 0.41 -2.09 -5.31
C THR A 10 -0.79 -1.21 -4.98
N VAL A 11 -0.62 -0.32 -3.99
CA VAL A 11 -1.65 0.69 -3.71
C VAL A 11 -1.79 1.62 -4.90
N GLY A 12 -0.69 2.07 -5.52
CA GLY A 12 -0.73 2.98 -6.66
C GLY A 12 -1.48 2.39 -7.85
N GLU A 13 -1.23 1.12 -8.17
CA GLU A 13 -1.94 0.36 -9.21
C GLU A 13 -3.43 0.26 -8.89
N ILE A 14 -3.80 -0.21 -7.68
CA ILE A 14 -5.21 -0.34 -7.27
C ILE A 14 -5.92 1.01 -7.27
N LEU A 15 -5.32 2.04 -6.68
CA LEU A 15 -5.92 3.38 -6.62
C LEU A 15 -6.17 3.94 -8.02
N THR A 16 -5.25 3.71 -8.94
CA THR A 16 -5.33 4.27 -10.28
C THR A 16 -6.30 3.48 -11.17
N GLU A 17 -6.12 2.16 -11.25
CA GLU A 17 -6.83 1.29 -12.21
C GLU A 17 -8.23 0.91 -11.74
N GLU A 18 -8.44 0.73 -10.42
CA GLU A 18 -9.72 0.23 -9.89
C GLU A 18 -10.63 1.35 -9.35
N PHE A 19 -10.08 2.54 -9.08
CA PHE A 19 -10.86 3.66 -8.52
C PHE A 19 -10.81 4.90 -9.41
N MET A 20 -9.62 5.45 -9.68
CA MET A 20 -9.54 6.74 -10.37
C MET A 20 -9.97 6.66 -11.84
N GLN A 21 -9.49 5.66 -12.60
CA GLN A 21 -9.86 5.51 -14.01
C GLN A 21 -11.36 5.19 -14.19
N PRO A 22 -11.96 4.22 -13.47
CA PRO A 22 -13.38 3.91 -13.64
C PRO A 22 -14.31 5.07 -13.24
N LEU A 23 -13.89 5.89 -12.28
CA LEU A 23 -14.63 7.07 -11.83
C LEU A 23 -14.30 8.35 -12.61
N GLY A 24 -13.38 8.30 -13.59
CA GLY A 24 -12.94 9.48 -14.35
C GLY A 24 -12.26 10.56 -13.51
N LEU A 25 -11.65 10.18 -12.37
CA LEU A 25 -11.07 11.12 -11.42
C LEU A 25 -9.65 11.54 -11.81
N THR A 26 -9.39 12.84 -11.73
CA THR A 26 -8.01 13.35 -11.80
C THR A 26 -7.37 13.34 -10.40
N GLN A 27 -6.04 13.35 -10.34
CA GLN A 27 -5.31 13.48 -9.05
C GLN A 27 -5.66 14.77 -8.31
N ALA A 28 -6.07 15.85 -9.01
CA ALA A 28 -6.50 17.09 -8.35
C ALA A 28 -7.83 16.90 -7.63
N VAL A 29 -8.81 16.29 -8.31
CA VAL A 29 -10.14 16.03 -7.73
C VAL A 29 -10.03 15.11 -6.51
N LEU A 30 -9.23 14.05 -6.60
CA LEU A 30 -9.00 13.17 -5.46
C LEU A 30 -8.29 13.90 -4.30
N ALA A 31 -7.31 14.77 -4.60
CA ALA A 31 -6.61 15.52 -3.57
C ALA A 31 -7.54 16.47 -2.80
N GLU A 32 -8.44 17.15 -3.52
CA GLU A 32 -9.48 17.98 -2.93
C GLU A 32 -10.41 17.17 -2.03
N ALA A 33 -10.93 16.03 -2.51
CA ALA A 33 -11.79 15.14 -1.74
C ALA A 33 -11.11 14.57 -0.48
N MET A 34 -9.80 14.30 -0.56
CA MET A 34 -8.98 13.83 0.56
C MET A 34 -8.57 14.96 1.52
N GLY A 35 -8.72 16.23 1.15
CA GLY A 35 -8.22 17.36 1.92
C GLY A 35 -6.68 17.43 1.99
N VAL A 36 -5.98 16.97 0.95
CA VAL A 36 -4.51 16.94 0.89
C VAL A 36 -3.97 17.66 -0.35
N GLN A 37 -2.67 17.92 -0.40
CA GLN A 37 -2.03 18.47 -1.60
C GLN A 37 -2.02 17.45 -2.74
N ARG A 38 -2.15 17.91 -4.00
CA ARG A 38 -2.04 17.05 -5.20
C ARG A 38 -0.78 16.19 -5.21
N LYS A 39 0.35 16.72 -4.70
CA LYS A 39 1.60 15.97 -4.57
C LYS A 39 1.44 14.69 -3.72
N HIS A 40 0.64 14.74 -2.66
CA HIS A 40 0.36 13.56 -1.83
C HIS A 40 -0.30 12.46 -2.66
N VAL A 41 -1.35 12.79 -3.41
CA VAL A 41 -2.04 11.83 -4.28
C VAL A 41 -1.10 11.32 -5.38
N ASN A 42 -0.30 12.20 -5.98
CA ASN A 42 0.69 11.79 -6.97
C ASN A 42 1.68 10.78 -6.41
N GLU A 43 2.18 10.99 -5.19
CA GLU A 43 3.10 10.05 -4.55
C GLU A 43 2.41 8.71 -4.23
N LEU A 44 1.13 8.71 -3.83
CA LEU A 44 0.36 7.48 -3.65
C LEU A 44 0.18 6.72 -4.97
N CYS A 45 -0.25 7.39 -6.04
CA CYS A 45 -0.45 6.77 -7.36
C CYS A 45 0.84 6.17 -7.96
N ASN A 46 2.00 6.68 -7.58
CA ASN A 46 3.30 6.23 -8.10
C ASN A 46 4.09 5.38 -7.09
N ASP A 47 3.45 4.89 -6.03
CA ASP A 47 4.08 4.10 -4.96
C ASP A 47 5.33 4.77 -4.34
N ARG A 48 5.39 6.10 -4.39
CA ARG A 48 6.46 6.92 -3.76
C ARG A 48 6.14 7.27 -2.31
N ARG A 49 4.94 6.94 -1.85
CA ARG A 49 4.47 7.11 -0.47
C ARG A 49 3.64 5.91 -0.06
N ASN A 50 3.94 5.37 1.12
CA ASN A 50 3.15 4.32 1.71
C ASN A 50 1.83 4.85 2.27
N VAL A 51 0.80 4.02 2.22
CA VAL A 51 -0.47 4.28 2.91
C VAL A 51 -0.28 4.13 4.42
N THR A 52 -0.45 5.25 5.12
CA THR A 52 -0.53 5.26 6.59
C THR A 52 -1.94 4.94 7.06
N ALA A 53 -2.13 4.64 8.35
CA ALA A 53 -3.46 4.45 8.93
C ALA A 53 -4.38 5.67 8.72
N ALA A 54 -3.83 6.89 8.85
CA ALA A 54 -4.57 8.12 8.59
C ALA A 54 -5.00 8.23 7.11
N THR A 55 -4.08 7.97 6.18
CA THR A 55 -4.38 7.95 4.74
C THR A 55 -5.44 6.89 4.41
N ALA A 56 -5.35 5.71 5.00
CA ALA A 56 -6.32 4.63 4.79
C ALA A 56 -7.74 5.01 5.25
N LEU A 57 -7.87 5.66 6.41
CA LEU A 57 -9.16 6.16 6.90
C LEU A 57 -9.76 7.21 5.97
N ILE A 58 -8.93 8.11 5.43
CA ILE A 58 -9.35 9.12 4.47
C ILE A 58 -9.81 8.46 3.16
N LEU A 59 -9.01 7.56 2.58
CA LEU A 59 -9.36 6.85 1.35
C LEU A 59 -10.65 6.01 1.53
N ALA A 60 -10.79 5.34 2.67
CA ALA A 60 -12.00 4.61 3.03
C ALA A 60 -13.24 5.53 3.06
N ARG A 61 -13.10 6.73 3.65
CA ARG A 61 -14.17 7.72 3.70
C ARG A 61 -14.53 8.29 2.32
N VAL A 62 -13.54 8.46 1.45
CA VAL A 62 -13.71 8.99 0.08
C VAL A 62 -14.36 7.95 -0.83
N PHE A 63 -13.90 6.69 -0.80
CA PHE A 63 -14.33 5.65 -1.72
C PHE A 63 -15.40 4.70 -1.17
N GLY A 64 -15.78 4.85 0.10
CA GLY A 64 -16.85 4.05 0.72
C GLY A 64 -16.47 2.59 0.98
N ASN A 65 -15.19 2.31 1.25
CA ASN A 65 -14.70 0.98 1.61
C ASN A 65 -14.02 0.98 2.99
N SER A 66 -13.31 -0.09 3.37
CA SER A 66 -12.66 -0.18 4.68
C SER A 66 -11.21 0.35 4.66
N PRO A 67 -10.72 0.92 5.77
CA PRO A 67 -9.29 1.28 5.89
C PRO A 67 -8.39 0.05 5.78
N ASP A 68 -8.84 -1.12 6.26
CA ASP A 68 -8.13 -2.39 6.13
C ASP A 68 -7.91 -2.81 4.68
N PHE A 69 -8.80 -2.47 3.75
CA PHE A 69 -8.59 -2.73 2.33
C PHE A 69 -7.26 -2.11 1.86
N TRP A 70 -7.06 -0.81 2.14
CA TRP A 70 -5.86 -0.08 1.74
C TRP A 70 -4.61 -0.56 2.48
N LEU A 71 -4.71 -0.78 3.79
CA LEU A 71 -3.58 -1.24 4.61
C LEU A 71 -3.15 -2.67 4.24
N ASN A 72 -4.08 -3.55 3.91
CA ASN A 72 -3.74 -4.91 3.49
C ASN A 72 -3.12 -4.93 2.09
N THR A 73 -3.53 -4.05 1.17
CA THR A 73 -2.87 -3.89 -0.14
C THR A 73 -1.42 -3.44 0.03
N GLN A 74 -1.17 -2.41 0.85
CA GLN A 74 0.19 -1.97 1.20
C GLN A 74 1.00 -3.11 1.81
N ARG A 75 0.48 -3.77 2.85
CA ARG A 75 1.15 -4.86 3.55
C ARG A 75 1.57 -6.00 2.62
N ARG A 76 0.68 -6.40 1.69
CA ARG A 76 0.97 -7.48 0.74
C ARG A 76 2.12 -7.11 -0.19
N SER A 77 2.10 -5.91 -0.76
CA SER A 77 3.17 -5.42 -1.63
C SER A 77 4.50 -5.31 -0.88
N ASP A 78 4.49 -4.73 0.32
CA ASP A 78 5.70 -4.54 1.14
C ASP A 78 6.36 -5.87 1.52
N LEU A 79 5.57 -6.83 2.04
CA LEU A 79 6.07 -8.16 2.41
C LEU A 79 6.61 -8.91 1.19
N TRP A 80 5.93 -8.81 0.05
CA TRP A 80 6.42 -9.42 -1.18
C TRP A 80 7.73 -8.77 -1.63
N GLY A 81 7.84 -7.44 -1.60
CA GLY A 81 9.04 -6.70 -1.97
C GLY A 81 10.26 -7.11 -1.15
N VAL A 82 10.10 -7.20 0.17
CA VAL A 82 11.17 -7.67 1.09
C VAL A 82 11.62 -9.09 0.73
N MET A 83 10.70 -10.01 0.50
CA MET A 83 11.05 -11.41 0.20
C MET A 83 11.58 -11.65 -1.21
N ASN A 84 11.39 -10.69 -2.12
CA ASN A 84 11.90 -10.76 -3.50
C ASN A 84 13.13 -9.86 -3.72
N SER A 85 13.62 -9.20 -2.67
CA SER A 85 14.93 -8.54 -2.65
C SER A 85 15.97 -9.49 -2.05
N PRO A 86 17.03 -9.88 -2.78
CA PRO A 86 18.03 -10.85 -2.29
C PRO A 86 18.67 -10.45 -0.96
N ASP A 87 19.04 -9.17 -0.82
CA ASP A 87 19.74 -8.67 0.37
C ASP A 87 18.83 -8.66 1.61
N GLU A 88 17.60 -8.16 1.43
CA GLU A 88 16.59 -8.11 2.48
C GLU A 88 16.14 -9.53 2.88
N ARG A 89 15.92 -10.41 1.91
CA ARG A 89 15.59 -11.81 2.18
C ARG A 89 16.71 -12.51 2.96
N ALA A 90 17.96 -12.33 2.55
CA ALA A 90 19.10 -12.88 3.29
C ALA A 90 19.17 -12.34 4.72
N ARG A 91 18.76 -11.09 4.96
CA ARG A 91 18.66 -10.52 6.31
C ARG A 91 17.55 -11.19 7.13
N VAL A 92 16.38 -11.42 6.54
CA VAL A 92 15.26 -12.14 7.17
C VAL A 92 15.68 -13.57 7.53
N ASP A 93 16.33 -14.29 6.60
CA ASP A 93 16.75 -15.67 6.80
C ASP A 93 17.82 -15.84 7.89
N ARG A 94 18.61 -14.78 8.18
CA ARG A 94 19.57 -14.76 9.29
C ARG A 94 18.93 -14.59 10.67
N ALA A 95 17.68 -14.12 10.74
CA ALA A 95 16.99 -13.93 12.01
C ALA A 95 16.68 -15.29 12.66
N LYS A 96 16.84 -15.37 13.99
CA LYS A 96 16.57 -16.59 14.76
C LYS A 96 15.34 -16.38 15.65
N PRO A 97 14.43 -17.36 15.75
CA PRO A 97 13.32 -17.28 16.68
C PRO A 97 13.87 -17.25 18.12
N LEU A 98 13.29 -16.38 18.94
CA LEU A 98 13.61 -16.37 20.36
C LEU A 98 13.02 -17.64 21.00
N ALA A 99 13.87 -18.44 21.65
CA ALA A 99 13.40 -19.39 22.64
C ALA A 99 12.95 -18.61 23.90
N LYS A 100 12.08 -19.20 24.73
CA LYS A 100 11.70 -18.58 26.02
C LYS A 100 12.97 -18.12 26.75
N ALA A 101 13.06 -16.83 27.04
CA ALA A 101 14.01 -16.35 28.02
C ALA A 101 13.63 -17.01 29.35
N ALA A 102 14.56 -17.78 29.91
CA ALA A 102 14.42 -18.37 31.24
C ALA A 102 14.30 -17.27 32.29
#